data_AF-A0A1S2VHS3-F1
#
_entry.id   AF-A0A1S2VHS3-F1
#
_cell.length_a   1.000
_cell.length_b   1.000
_cell.length_c   1.000
_cell.angle_alpha   90.00
_cell.angle_beta   90.00
_cell.angle_gamma   90.00
#
_symmetry.space_group_name_H-M   'P 1'
#
loop_
_entity.id
_entity.type
_entity.pdbx_description
1 polymer ?
#
loop_
_entity_poly.entity_id
_entity_poly.type
_entity_poly.pdbx_seq_one_letter_code
_entity_poly.pdbx_strand_id
1 'polypeptide(L)'
;MQHRTDDPMQGDHVGSPLLRTAMQGDHVGSPLLRTAMQGDHVGSPLLRTATQGDHVGSPLLRTATQGDHVGAPLLRTATQGDPAWSPLLS
;
A
#
# COMPACT_ATOMS: atom_id res chain seq x y z
N MET A 1 18.78 16.02 1.67
CA MET A 1 17.96 14.81 1.40
C MET A 1 16.87 15.23 0.44
N GLN A 2 16.83 14.65 -0.76
CA GLN A 2 15.78 14.98 -1.72
C GLN A 2 14.51 14.25 -1.29
N HIS A 3 13.53 14.97 -0.74
CA HIS A 3 12.20 14.44 -0.51
C HIS A 3 11.51 14.27 -1.86
N ARG A 4 11.82 13.18 -2.57
CA ARG A 4 11.19 12.86 -3.85
C ARG A 4 9.81 12.26 -3.59
N THR A 5 8.83 12.78 -4.31
CA THR A 5 7.56 12.13 -4.57
C THR A 5 7.76 11.34 -5.86
N ASP A 6 7.57 10.03 -5.82
CA ASP A 6 7.53 9.22 -7.04
C ASP A 6 6.06 9.11 -7.46
N ASP A 7 5.71 9.70 -8.61
CA ASP A 7 4.38 9.66 -9.22
C ASP A 7 4.42 8.94 -10.59
N PRO A 8 4.78 7.63 -10.63
CA PRO A 8 4.69 6.88 -11.87
C PRO A 8 3.21 6.60 -12.16
N MET A 9 2.72 7.18 -13.26
CA MET A 9 1.38 6.89 -13.79
C MET A 9 1.22 5.39 -14.10
N GLN A 10 2.29 4.69 -14.51
CA GLN A 10 2.37 3.24 -14.67
C GLN A 10 3.84 2.76 -14.57
N GLY A 11 4.07 1.56 -14.04
CA GLY A 11 5.35 0.83 -14.16
C GLY A 11 6.06 0.46 -12.86
N ASP A 12 7.11 -0.35 -12.97
CA ASP A 12 7.80 -0.92 -11.82
C ASP A 12 8.81 0.06 -11.22
N HIS A 13 8.81 0.21 -9.90
CA HIS A 13 9.76 1.10 -9.24
C HIS A 13 10.21 0.57 -7.88
N VAL A 14 11.53 0.65 -7.68
CA VAL A 14 12.24 0.27 -6.46
C VAL A 14 12.77 1.54 -5.79
N GLY A 15 12.32 1.84 -4.57
CA GLY A 15 12.76 3.02 -3.84
C GLY A 15 11.95 3.29 -2.58
N SER A 16 12.44 4.22 -1.75
CA SER A 16 11.74 4.64 -0.52
C SER A 16 11.51 6.16 -0.54
N PRO A 17 10.66 6.67 -1.45
CA PRO A 17 10.26 8.07 -1.45
C PRO A 17 9.48 8.40 -0.18
N LEU A 18 9.32 9.68 0.16
CA LEU A 18 8.42 10.02 1.28
C LEU A 18 6.96 9.69 0.94
N LEU A 19 6.55 10.03 -0.28
CA LEU A 19 5.21 9.84 -0.80
C LEU A 19 5.28 9.08 -2.10
N ARG A 20 4.33 8.16 -2.29
CA ARG A 20 4.13 7.47 -3.55
C ARG A 20 2.66 7.46 -3.96
N THR A 21 2.41 7.83 -5.21
CA THR A 21 1.11 7.72 -5.87
C THR A 21 1.29 6.87 -7.12
N ALA A 22 0.37 5.95 -7.38
CA ALA A 22 0.38 5.16 -8.61
C ALA A 22 -1.04 4.78 -9.02
N MET A 23 -1.29 4.73 -10.33
CA MET A 23 -2.54 4.21 -10.86
C MET A 23 -2.47 2.69 -11.00
N GLN A 24 -1.39 2.16 -11.59
CA GLN A 24 -1.18 0.73 -11.84
C GLN A 24 0.30 0.34 -11.77
N GLY A 25 0.58 -0.91 -11.36
CA GLY A 25 1.88 -1.56 -11.52
C GLY A 25 2.46 -2.15 -10.23
N ASP A 26 3.65 -2.76 -10.36
CA ASP A 26 4.25 -3.53 -9.29
C ASP A 26 5.38 -2.78 -8.59
N HIS A 27 5.34 -2.76 -7.27
CA HIS A 27 6.04 -1.72 -6.54
C HIS A 27 6.68 -2.25 -5.28
N VAL A 28 8.00 -2.15 -5.21
CA VAL A 28 8.79 -2.57 -4.04
C VAL A 28 9.36 -1.34 -3.35
N GLY A 29 9.05 -1.18 -2.06
CA GLY A 29 9.58 -0.07 -1.26
C GLY A 29 8.69 0.36 -0.11
N SER A 30 9.30 1.09 0.83
CA SER A 30 8.68 1.49 2.10
C SER A 30 8.57 3.01 2.21
N PRO A 31 7.71 3.65 1.39
CA PRO A 31 7.47 5.08 1.53
C PRO A 31 6.77 5.39 2.84
N LEU A 32 6.76 6.64 3.31
CA LEU A 32 5.97 7.00 4.48
C LEU A 32 4.47 6.87 4.18
N LEU A 33 4.04 7.42 3.04
CA LEU A 33 2.67 7.37 2.55
C LEU A 33 2.62 6.72 1.16
N ARG A 34 1.65 5.83 0.96
CA ARG A 34 1.34 5.23 -0.35
C ARG A 34 -0.14 5.33 -0.68
N THR A 35 -0.43 5.80 -1.89
CA THR A 35 -1.75 5.76 -2.51
C THR A 35 -1.66 4.98 -3.81
N ALA A 36 -2.55 3.99 -3.99
CA ALA A 36 -2.58 3.19 -5.21
C ALA A 36 -4.02 2.90 -5.66
N MET A 37 -4.25 2.87 -6.97
CA MET A 37 -5.55 2.45 -7.50
C MET A 37 -5.59 0.95 -7.78
N GLN A 38 -4.58 0.40 -8.45
CA GLN A 38 -4.47 -1.01 -8.84
C GLN A 38 -3.02 -1.51 -8.79
N GLY A 39 -2.83 -2.82 -8.56
CA GLY A 39 -1.55 -3.51 -8.73
C GLY A 39 -0.96 -4.11 -7.46
N ASP A 40 0.20 -4.75 -7.60
CA ASP A 40 0.80 -5.54 -6.53
C ASP A 40 1.93 -4.80 -5.84
N HIS A 41 1.90 -4.80 -4.52
CA HIS A 41 2.77 -3.89 -3.76
C HIS A 41 3.40 -4.57 -2.57
N VAL A 42 4.73 -4.56 -2.56
CA VAL A 42 5.53 -5.09 -1.45
C VAL A 42 6.19 -3.94 -0.70
N GLY A 43 5.94 -3.87 0.61
CA GLY A 43 6.60 -2.93 1.52
C GLY A 43 5.69 -2.43 2.62
N SER A 44 6.31 -1.77 3.61
CA SER A 44 5.67 -1.40 4.88
C SER A 44 5.63 0.11 5.06
N PRO A 45 4.73 0.83 4.35
CA PRO A 45 4.55 2.25 4.58
C PRO A 45 3.90 2.51 5.93
N LEU A 46 4.02 3.72 6.51
CA LEU A 46 3.24 4.06 7.71
C LEU A 46 1.74 4.08 7.40
N LEU A 47 1.37 4.70 6.27
CA LEU A 47 -0.02 4.81 5.82
C LEU A 47 -0.15 4.29 4.38
N ARG A 48 -1.18 3.46 4.16
CA ARG A 48 -1.54 2.93 2.85
C ARG A 48 -3.01 3.14 2.54
N THR A 49 -3.30 3.69 1.38
CA THR A 49 -4.62 3.75 0.76
C THR A 49 -4.58 3.00 -0.57
N ALA A 50 -5.52 2.06 -0.77
CA ALA A 50 -5.61 1.30 -2.01
C ALA A 50 -7.06 1.12 -2.48
N THR A 51 -7.31 1.15 -3.79
CA THR A 51 -8.65 0.80 -4.31
C THR A 51 -8.76 -0.69 -4.61
N GLN A 52 -7.80 -1.27 -5.33
CA GLN A 52 -7.79 -2.69 -5.71
C GLN A 52 -6.34 -3.23 -5.78
N GLY A 53 -6.16 -4.54 -5.54
CA GLY A 53 -4.89 -5.25 -5.81
C GLY A 53 -4.34 -5.96 -4.60
N ASP A 54 -3.23 -6.68 -4.81
CA ASP A 54 -2.66 -7.54 -3.79
C ASP A 54 -1.49 -6.86 -3.09
N HIS A 55 -1.50 -6.91 -1.77
CA HIS A 55 -0.55 -6.12 -0.98
C HIS A 55 0.11 -6.97 0.09
N VAL A 56 1.44 -6.92 0.10
CA VAL A 56 2.27 -7.56 1.11
C VAL A 56 2.98 -6.48 1.92
N GLY A 57 2.75 -6.48 3.23
CA GLY A 57 3.42 -5.60 4.17
C GLY A 57 2.55 -5.17 5.34
N SER A 58 3.18 -4.60 6.37
CA SER A 58 2.53 -4.28 7.65
C SER A 58 2.52 -2.77 7.89
N PRO A 59 1.62 -2.02 7.24
CA PRO A 59 1.50 -0.60 7.52
C PRO A 59 0.87 -0.35 8.89
N LEU A 60 1.09 0.82 9.48
CA LEU A 60 0.42 1.17 10.73
C LEU A 60 -1.09 1.31 10.50
N LEU A 61 -1.46 2.08 9.48
CA LEU A 61 -2.84 2.30 9.06
C LEU A 61 -3.05 1.89 7.60
N ARG A 62 -4.16 1.19 7.36
CA ARG A 62 -4.52 0.70 6.04
C ARG A 62 -6.00 0.96 5.72
N THR A 63 -6.23 1.61 4.58
CA THR A 63 -7.56 1.78 3.99
C THR A 63 -7.60 1.09 2.63
N ALA A 64 -8.59 0.23 2.41
CA ALA A 64 -8.76 -0.45 1.12
C ALA A 64 -10.22 -0.60 0.69
N THR A 65 -10.48 -0.55 -0.63
CA THR A 65 -11.82 -0.83 -1.15
C THR A 65 -11.98 -2.31 -1.51
N GLN A 66 -11.01 -2.92 -2.21
CA GLN A 66 -11.02 -4.32 -2.66
C GLN A 66 -9.59 -4.91 -2.70
N GLY A 67 -9.46 -6.23 -2.59
CA GLY A 67 -8.22 -6.98 -2.86
C GLY A 67 -7.79 -7.89 -1.73
N ASP A 68 -6.73 -8.68 -1.98
CA ASP A 68 -6.16 -9.59 -1.01
C ASP A 68 -4.93 -8.98 -0.34
N HIS A 69 -4.86 -9.14 0.97
CA HIS A 69 -3.89 -8.39 1.76
C HIS A 69 -3.22 -9.30 2.78
N VAL A 70 -1.90 -9.39 2.64
CA VAL A 70 -1.01 -10.16 3.49
C VAL A 70 -0.22 -9.20 4.36
N GLY A 71 -0.60 -9.12 5.63
CA GLY A 71 0.06 -8.26 6.60
C GLY A 71 -0.81 -7.99 7.82
N ALA A 72 -0.20 -7.42 8.85
CA ALA A 72 -0.86 -7.15 10.13
C ALA A 72 -0.82 -5.65 10.44
N PRO A 73 -1.72 -4.83 9.83
CA PRO A 73 -1.82 -3.44 10.21
C PRO A 73 -2.39 -3.29 11.63
N LEU A 74 -1.99 -2.22 12.33
CA LEU A 74 -2.59 -1.91 13.64
C LEU A 74 -4.05 -1.54 13.48
N LEU A 75 -4.37 -0.73 12.46
CA LEU A 75 -5.72 -0.34 12.12
C LEU A 75 -6.00 -0.61 10.64
N ARG A 76 -7.13 -1.28 10.36
CA ARG A 76 -7.60 -1.54 9.00
C ARG A 76 -9.03 -1.03 8.81
N THR A 77 -9.27 -0.40 7.67
CA THR A 77 -10.61 -0.16 7.14
C THR A 77 -10.71 -0.81 5.77
N ALA A 78 -11.71 -1.66 5.55
CA ALA A 78 -11.95 -2.30 4.26
C ALA A 78 -13.44 -2.30 3.91
N THR A 79 -13.76 -1.97 2.65
CA THR A 79 -15.15 -2.04 2.15
C THR A 79 -15.48 -3.44 1.63
N GLN A 80 -14.52 -4.13 0.98
CA GLN A 80 -14.66 -5.48 0.44
C GLN A 80 -13.28 -6.18 0.44
N GLY A 81 -13.24 -7.49 0.71
CA GLY A 81 -12.02 -8.32 0.60
C GLY A 81 -11.67 -9.13 1.85
N ASP A 82 -10.98 -10.24 1.65
CA ASP A 82 -10.67 -11.21 2.71
C ASP A 82 -9.26 -10.96 3.28
N PRO A 83 -9.13 -10.71 4.60
CA PRO A 83 -7.83 -10.78 5.26
C PRO A 83 -7.29 -12.21 5.22
N ALA A 84 -6.04 -12.38 4.77
CA ALA A 84 -5.29 -13.57 5.14
C ALA A 84 -4.92 -13.58 6.66
N TRP A 85 -5.01 -12.43 7.33
CA TRP A 85 -4.66 -12.22 8.75
C TRP A 85 -5.48 -11.11 9.42
N SER A 86 -5.81 -11.26 10.71
CA SER A 86 -6.64 -10.30 11.46
C SER A 86 -5.83 -9.10 11.99
N PRO A 87 -6.28 -7.85 11.79
CA PRO A 87 -5.69 -6.67 12.42
C PRO A 87 -6.02 -6.62 13.92
N LEU A 88 -5.25 -5.84 14.68
CA LEU A 88 -5.53 -5.62 16.11
C LEU A 88 -6.83 -4.84 16.33
N LEU A 89 -7.16 -3.93 15.40
CA LEU A 89 -8.37 -3.11 15.39
C LEU A 89 -8.89 -2.99 13.95
N SER A 90 -10.18 -3.22 13.75
CA SER A 90 -10.85 -3.09 12.44
C SER A 90 -12.09 -2.21 12.50
#